data_AF-E6LNS6-F1
#
_entry.id   AF-E6LNS6-F1
#
_cell.length_a   1.000
_cell.length_b   1.000
_cell.length_c   1.000
_cell.angle_alpha   90.00
_cell.angle_beta   90.00
_cell.angle_gamma   90.00
#
_symmetry.space_group_name_H-M   'P 1'
#
loop_
_entity.id
_entity.type
_entity.pdbx_description
1 polymer ?
#
loop_
_entity_poly.entity_id
_entity_poly.type
_entity_poly.pdbx_seq_one_letter_code
_entity_poly.pdbx_strand_id
1 'polypeptide(L)'
;MQERRICQSDIIKYINEELGIPYSSLCIVIDKVRPGNMVEPRISEIKRGKRKGYKELESHEDMFFDTYFTIKDEELGFQRVREFIEREKLIFPSHKGLKEDDYKSYSLRMLKYGLENCELPSSHKNIVLSEDIKEPTVVAENILDVNDIGESFDETNTNVKNRYINNIKENWNYIFLCFVFLTLGSIIFSIYRISAIDIFVLMKNLSPALFSFLTLFIAVSTVLFGLIDTGIAVFIYNTKNSSYEKLTYKDIYMIAKYGDKDRIIQGRGRYDLGISHICYSLFCNITGALCALALYSYLKAQGNLDTFILSKDFSIVANIDLIFVLILVFVNSFLLFTREPMKDFHDIEENPDTLKITRLSVIANNIHIAVNIFFSSMGILFSFMYGFSSYNVMGNISPMFCLVLIGLYSYLWFSSTSPYAVEFNAQCAGAFLLLAPFIASVTSLYTIMCFNNSTSYMMVIGVNVIAVIVWLVCLIYKEERKLASVMRNNKIYFYVYASLLVLFFIILNCI
;
A
#
# COMPACT_ATOMS: atom_id res chain seq x y z
N MET A 1 -12.17 25.94 -30.23
CA MET A 1 -11.45 25.27 -29.12
C MET A 1 -10.87 26.32 -28.19
N GLN A 2 -10.81 26.00 -26.89
CA GLN A 2 -10.09 26.77 -25.88
C GLN A 2 -8.60 26.38 -25.93
N GLU A 3 -7.70 27.31 -25.62
CA GLU A 3 -6.27 27.00 -25.49
C GLU A 3 -6.04 25.97 -24.38
N ARG A 4 -5.24 24.95 -24.68
CA ARG A 4 -4.98 23.87 -23.72
C ARG A 4 -3.57 23.31 -23.87
N ARG A 5 -3.04 22.69 -22.82
CA ARG A 5 -1.75 22.00 -22.85
C ARG A 5 -1.78 20.84 -23.84
N ILE A 6 -0.70 20.65 -24.59
CA ILE A 6 -0.51 19.50 -25.49
C ILE A 6 -0.50 18.19 -24.70
N CYS A 7 -1.09 17.13 -25.24
CA CYS A 7 -1.06 15.80 -24.62
C CYS A 7 -0.87 14.67 -25.64
N GLN A 8 -0.76 13.43 -25.14
CA GLN A 8 -0.52 12.27 -25.99
C GLN A 8 -1.58 12.05 -27.06
N SER A 9 -2.84 12.42 -26.77
CA SER A 9 -3.91 12.39 -27.76
C SER A 9 -3.58 13.24 -28.99
N ASP A 10 -2.91 14.38 -28.80
CA ASP A 10 -2.52 15.29 -29.87
C ASP A 10 -1.36 14.75 -30.68
N ILE A 11 -0.37 14.16 -30.01
CA ILE A 11 0.77 13.51 -30.68
C ILE A 11 0.28 12.33 -31.53
N ILE A 12 -0.58 11.47 -30.97
CA ILE A 12 -1.16 10.34 -31.69
C ILE A 12 -2.02 10.84 -32.85
N LYS A 13 -2.79 11.93 -32.65
CA LYS A 13 -3.60 12.54 -33.71
C LYS A 13 -2.72 13.08 -34.84
N TYR A 14 -1.65 13.81 -34.51
CA TYR A 14 -0.70 14.34 -35.50
C TYR A 14 -0.06 13.22 -36.32
N ILE A 15 0.51 12.21 -35.66
CA ILE A 15 1.17 11.09 -36.34
C ILE A 15 0.18 10.33 -37.23
N ASN A 16 -1.06 10.14 -36.76
CA ASN A 16 -2.04 9.37 -37.49
C ASN A 16 -2.74 10.12 -38.63
N GLU A 17 -3.10 11.39 -38.42
CA GLU A 17 -3.90 12.18 -39.38
C GLU A 17 -3.03 13.07 -40.27
N GLU A 18 -1.98 13.69 -39.74
CA GLU A 18 -1.13 14.63 -40.49
C GLU A 18 0.02 13.92 -41.20
N LEU A 19 0.67 12.96 -40.52
CA LEU A 19 1.75 12.16 -41.10
C LEU A 19 1.23 10.91 -41.83
N GLY A 20 -0.06 10.59 -41.70
CA GLY A 20 -0.69 9.45 -42.36
C GLY A 20 -0.21 8.08 -41.86
N ILE A 21 0.38 8.02 -40.66
CA ILE A 21 0.98 6.79 -40.14
C ILE A 21 -0.11 5.93 -39.46
N PRO A 22 -0.22 4.64 -39.83
CA PRO A 22 -1.25 3.77 -39.29
C PRO A 22 -0.99 3.43 -37.81
N TYR A 23 -2.06 3.16 -37.06
CA TYR A 23 -1.96 2.77 -35.65
C TYR A 23 -1.09 1.53 -35.44
N SER A 24 -1.08 0.59 -36.38
CA SER A 24 -0.24 -0.61 -36.30
C SER A 24 1.25 -0.28 -36.19
N SER A 25 1.71 0.74 -36.92
CA SER A 25 3.09 1.22 -36.80
C SER A 25 3.32 1.88 -35.45
N LEU A 26 2.39 2.75 -35.04
CA LEU A 26 2.46 3.45 -33.75
C LEU A 26 2.52 2.48 -32.57
N CYS A 27 1.76 1.37 -32.63
CA CYS A 27 1.84 0.28 -31.66
C CYS A 27 3.25 -0.28 -31.56
N ILE A 28 3.95 -0.55 -32.68
CA ILE A 28 5.29 -1.13 -32.68
C ILE A 28 6.29 -0.24 -31.92
N VAL A 29 6.21 1.07 -32.11
CA VAL A 29 7.08 2.05 -31.43
C VAL A 29 6.73 2.13 -29.94
N ILE A 30 5.44 2.20 -29.60
CA ILE A 30 4.99 2.20 -28.20
C ILE A 30 5.37 0.89 -27.50
N ASP A 31 5.27 -0.25 -28.19
CA ASP A 31 5.62 -1.58 -27.68
C ASP A 31 7.13 -1.74 -27.46
N LYS A 32 7.98 -1.02 -28.22
CA LYS A 32 9.43 -0.97 -27.97
C LYS A 32 9.78 -0.20 -26.69
N VAL A 33 9.00 0.81 -26.35
CA VAL A 33 9.19 1.61 -25.13
C VAL A 33 8.57 0.93 -23.90
N ARG A 34 7.54 0.11 -24.10
CA ARG A 34 6.71 -0.44 -23.02
C ARG A 34 7.18 -1.83 -22.56
N PRO A 35 7.44 -2.04 -21.26
CA PRO A 35 7.66 -3.38 -20.70
C PRO A 35 6.34 -4.07 -20.30
N GLY A 36 5.86 -5.02 -21.13
CA GLY A 36 4.97 -6.11 -20.71
C GLY A 36 3.44 -5.99 -20.90
N ASN A 37 2.76 -7.14 -20.73
CA ASN A 37 1.34 -7.44 -21.02
C ASN A 37 0.32 -6.81 -20.02
N MET A 38 0.08 -5.49 -20.09
CA MET A 38 -1.08 -4.84 -19.45
C MET A 38 -2.31 -4.83 -20.37
N VAL A 39 -3.53 -4.79 -19.79
CA VAL A 39 -4.77 -4.63 -20.58
C VAL A 39 -4.83 -3.21 -21.11
N GLU A 40 -4.74 -3.11 -22.44
CA GLU A 40 -4.37 -1.90 -23.16
C GLU A 40 -5.50 -0.86 -23.20
N PRO A 41 -5.22 0.44 -22.95
CA PRO A 41 -6.02 1.48 -23.57
C PRO A 41 -5.78 1.39 -25.09
N ARG A 42 -6.84 1.24 -25.87
CA ARG A 42 -6.71 1.24 -27.34
C ARG A 42 -6.20 2.60 -27.80
N ILE A 43 -5.17 2.65 -28.64
CA ILE A 43 -4.63 3.91 -29.20
C ILE A 43 -5.74 4.78 -29.80
N SER A 44 -6.72 4.17 -30.47
CA SER A 44 -7.90 4.85 -31.01
C SER A 44 -8.78 5.52 -29.95
N GLU A 45 -8.83 5.00 -28.72
CA GLU A 45 -9.56 5.58 -27.59
C GLU A 45 -8.76 6.72 -26.95
N ILE A 46 -7.43 6.64 -26.92
CA ILE A 46 -6.55 7.74 -26.47
C ILE A 46 -6.65 8.92 -27.42
N LYS A 47 -6.53 8.70 -28.74
CA LYS A 47 -6.69 9.73 -29.78
C LYS A 47 -8.04 10.45 -29.69
N ARG A 48 -9.10 9.73 -29.32
CA ARG A 48 -10.46 10.29 -29.16
C ARG A 48 -10.66 10.98 -27.81
N GLY A 49 -9.65 11.06 -26.95
CA GLY A 49 -9.75 11.61 -25.61
C GLY A 49 -10.72 10.85 -24.70
N LYS A 50 -10.90 9.53 -24.92
CA LYS A 50 -11.77 8.68 -24.08
C LYS A 50 -11.02 7.98 -22.94
N ARG A 51 -9.69 7.83 -23.08
CA ARG A 51 -8.81 7.24 -22.06
C ARG A 51 -7.53 8.05 -21.93
N LYS A 52 -6.94 7.99 -20.74
CA LYS A 52 -5.60 8.52 -20.49
C LYS A 52 -4.54 7.79 -21.33
N GLY A 53 -3.45 8.50 -21.59
CA GLY A 53 -2.28 8.00 -22.30
C GLY A 53 -1.42 7.02 -21.49
N TYR A 54 -0.28 6.64 -22.07
CA TYR A 54 0.70 5.73 -21.49
C TYR A 54 1.74 6.49 -20.66
N LYS A 55 2.00 6.12 -19.41
CA LYS A 55 2.95 6.87 -18.57
C LYS A 55 4.41 6.71 -19.01
N GLU A 56 4.68 5.62 -19.72
CA GLU A 56 6.03 5.16 -20.07
C GLU A 56 6.64 5.90 -21.27
N LEU A 57 5.89 6.78 -21.95
CA LEU A 57 6.36 7.50 -23.13
C LEU A 57 7.17 8.77 -22.81
N GLU A 58 7.24 9.17 -21.54
CA GLU A 58 8.07 10.29 -21.10
C GLU A 58 9.55 10.03 -21.43
N SER A 59 10.27 11.06 -21.90
CA SER A 59 11.70 10.98 -22.27
C SER A 59 12.04 10.07 -23.46
N HIS A 60 11.05 9.72 -24.30
CA HIS A 60 11.25 8.92 -25.52
C HIS A 60 11.00 9.71 -26.82
N GLU A 61 11.08 11.04 -26.78
CA GLU A 61 10.85 11.94 -27.92
C GLU A 61 11.75 11.62 -29.12
N ASP A 62 13.03 11.32 -28.89
CA ASP A 62 14.01 11.04 -29.95
C ASP A 62 13.58 9.82 -30.78
N MET A 63 13.09 8.78 -30.11
CA MET A 63 12.67 7.55 -30.76
C MET A 63 11.42 7.77 -31.64
N PHE A 64 10.48 8.61 -31.19
CA PHE A 64 9.33 9.01 -32.01
C PHE A 64 9.74 9.91 -33.18
N PHE A 65 10.66 10.84 -32.94
CA PHE A 65 11.18 11.73 -33.97
C PHE A 65 11.88 10.95 -35.08
N ASP A 66 12.85 10.11 -34.72
CA ASP A 66 13.65 9.34 -35.68
C ASP A 66 12.78 8.38 -36.50
N THR A 67 11.73 7.82 -35.89
CA THR A 67 10.86 6.85 -36.58
C THR A 67 9.83 7.51 -37.50
N TYR A 68 9.29 8.68 -37.13
CA TYR A 68 8.10 9.23 -37.79
C TYR A 68 8.26 10.63 -38.37
N PHE A 69 9.20 11.41 -37.85
CA PHE A 69 9.40 12.80 -38.24
C PHE A 69 10.62 12.96 -39.15
N THR A 70 11.28 11.89 -39.59
CA THR A 70 12.37 11.94 -40.58
C THR A 70 11.81 12.08 -42.01
N ILE A 71 11.44 13.30 -42.38
CA ILE A 71 10.91 13.63 -43.71
C ILE A 71 12.00 14.19 -44.63
N LYS A 72 11.78 14.13 -45.95
CA LYS A 72 12.74 14.62 -46.96
C LYS A 72 12.80 16.16 -47.09
N ASP A 73 11.76 16.85 -46.64
CA ASP A 73 11.62 18.32 -46.74
C ASP A 73 11.29 18.88 -45.35
N GLU A 74 12.35 19.23 -44.62
CA GLU A 74 12.26 19.70 -43.23
C GLU A 74 11.55 21.06 -43.11
N GLU A 75 11.64 21.93 -44.11
CA GLU A 75 10.94 23.23 -44.11
C GLU A 75 9.43 23.03 -44.18
N LEU A 76 8.97 22.16 -45.08
CA LEU A 76 7.55 21.81 -45.19
C LEU A 76 7.04 21.11 -43.93
N GLY A 77 7.85 20.25 -43.30
CA GLY A 77 7.50 19.63 -42.02
C GLY A 77 7.35 20.62 -40.90
N PHE A 78 8.30 21.56 -40.81
CA PHE A 78 8.27 22.59 -39.77
C PHE A 78 7.02 23.45 -39.87
N GLN A 79 6.66 23.85 -41.10
CA GLN A 79 5.41 24.57 -41.33
C GLN A 79 4.19 23.74 -40.91
N ARG A 80 4.11 22.46 -41.29
CA ARG A 80 2.97 21.59 -40.94
C ARG A 80 2.81 21.37 -39.44
N VAL A 81 3.90 21.18 -38.70
CA VAL A 81 3.83 21.05 -37.23
C VAL A 81 3.28 22.34 -36.62
N ARG A 82 3.80 23.50 -37.04
CA ARG A 82 3.33 24.80 -36.53
C ARG A 82 1.86 25.05 -36.85
N GLU A 83 1.44 24.80 -38.07
CA GLU A 83 0.03 24.93 -38.49
C GLU A 83 -0.89 24.02 -37.66
N PHE A 84 -0.45 22.80 -37.34
CA PHE A 84 -1.21 21.90 -36.47
C PHE A 84 -1.35 22.46 -35.04
N ILE A 85 -0.25 22.93 -34.44
CA ILE A 85 -0.24 23.51 -33.09
C ILE A 85 -1.16 24.73 -33.00
N GLU A 86 -1.10 25.63 -33.99
CA GLU A 86 -1.95 26.83 -34.06
C GLU A 86 -3.43 26.47 -34.28
N ARG A 87 -3.72 25.54 -35.19
CA ARG A 87 -5.08 25.10 -35.53
C ARG A 87 -5.77 24.42 -34.36
N GLU A 88 -5.06 23.57 -33.62
CA GLU A 88 -5.59 22.86 -32.45
C GLU A 88 -5.49 23.67 -31.15
N LYS A 89 -4.89 24.87 -31.19
CA LYS A 89 -4.66 25.78 -30.05
C LYS A 89 -3.93 25.12 -28.88
N LEU A 90 -2.82 24.44 -29.21
CA LEU A 90 -2.02 23.68 -28.25
C LEU A 90 -0.92 24.54 -27.64
N ILE A 91 -0.74 24.43 -26.33
CA ILE A 91 0.26 25.16 -25.57
C ILE A 91 1.29 24.19 -24.99
N PHE A 92 2.56 24.56 -25.18
CA PHE A 92 3.73 24.03 -24.48
C PHE A 92 4.78 25.14 -24.38
N PRO A 93 5.83 24.98 -23.55
CA PRO A 93 6.90 25.96 -23.45
C PRO A 93 7.49 26.29 -24.82
N SER A 94 7.56 27.59 -25.15
CA SER A 94 8.02 28.11 -26.45
C SER A 94 7.24 27.58 -27.68
N HIS A 95 5.95 27.26 -27.55
CA HIS A 95 5.12 26.77 -28.68
C HIS A 95 5.02 27.72 -29.89
N LYS A 96 5.25 29.03 -29.70
CA LYS A 96 5.31 30.01 -30.80
C LYS A 96 6.60 29.92 -31.65
N GLY A 97 7.55 29.09 -31.23
CA GLY A 97 8.87 28.96 -31.82
C GLY A 97 9.89 29.92 -31.20
N LEU A 98 11.14 29.46 -31.10
CA LEU A 98 12.32 30.25 -30.79
C LEU A 98 13.00 30.72 -32.10
N LYS A 99 13.84 31.74 -32.02
CA LYS A 99 14.53 32.30 -33.20
C LYS A 99 15.49 31.32 -33.90
N GLU A 100 16.00 30.34 -33.16
CA GLU A 100 16.96 29.33 -33.63
C GLU A 100 16.30 27.96 -33.85
N ASP A 101 14.97 27.87 -33.80
CA ASP A 101 14.28 26.60 -33.97
C ASP A 101 14.37 26.11 -35.43
N ASP A 102 14.94 24.93 -35.58
CA ASP A 102 14.78 24.09 -36.76
C ASP A 102 13.62 23.09 -36.57
N TYR A 103 13.32 22.34 -37.64
CA TYR A 103 12.27 21.33 -37.62
C TYR A 103 12.46 20.29 -36.51
N LYS A 104 13.70 19.85 -36.30
CA LYS A 104 14.06 18.81 -35.33
C LYS A 104 13.85 19.29 -33.89
N SER A 105 14.49 20.39 -33.51
CA SER A 105 14.40 20.99 -32.18
C SER A 105 12.96 21.33 -31.78
N TYR A 106 12.18 21.89 -32.70
CA TYR A 106 10.78 22.20 -32.42
C TYR A 106 9.91 20.96 -32.27
N SER A 107 10.08 19.97 -33.15
CA SER A 107 9.33 18.71 -33.09
C SER A 107 9.69 17.89 -31.85
N LEU A 108 10.97 17.82 -31.47
CA LEU A 108 11.42 17.18 -30.24
C LEU A 108 10.81 17.84 -29.00
N ARG A 109 10.77 19.17 -28.97
CA ARG A 109 10.12 19.90 -27.86
C ARG A 109 8.62 19.64 -27.80
N MET A 110 7.94 19.62 -28.95
CA MET A 110 6.53 19.24 -29.03
C MET A 110 6.32 17.81 -28.50
N LEU A 111 7.14 16.86 -28.94
CA LEU A 111 7.08 15.45 -28.54
C LEU A 111 7.35 15.30 -27.05
N LYS A 112 8.37 15.96 -26.50
CA LYS A 112 8.70 15.92 -25.06
C LYS A 112 7.49 16.25 -24.20
N TYR A 113 6.89 17.43 -24.40
CA TYR A 113 5.74 17.87 -23.60
C TYR A 113 4.45 17.10 -23.93
N GLY A 114 4.27 16.68 -25.18
CA GLY A 114 3.10 15.91 -25.60
C GLY A 114 3.10 14.47 -25.09
N LEU A 115 4.27 13.81 -25.09
CA LEU A 115 4.44 12.44 -24.61
C LEU A 115 4.46 12.36 -23.08
N GLU A 116 4.98 13.36 -22.38
CA GLU A 116 4.93 13.45 -20.92
C GLU A 116 3.47 13.56 -20.41
N ASN A 117 2.61 14.29 -21.12
CA ASN A 117 1.24 14.53 -20.68
C ASN A 117 0.26 13.41 -21.08
N CYS A 118 0.02 12.49 -20.15
CA CYS A 118 -0.93 11.38 -20.29
C CYS A 118 -2.40 11.74 -19.98
N GLU A 119 -2.72 12.99 -19.63
CA GLU A 119 -4.09 13.39 -19.26
C GLU A 119 -5.03 13.53 -20.47
N LEU A 120 -6.34 13.46 -20.21
CA LEU A 120 -7.37 13.66 -21.24
C LEU A 120 -7.32 15.10 -21.80
N PRO A 121 -7.58 15.33 -23.10
CA PRO A 121 -7.67 16.68 -23.66
C PRO A 121 -8.62 17.62 -22.91
N SER A 122 -9.71 17.07 -22.35
CA SER A 122 -10.73 17.80 -21.57
C SER A 122 -10.42 17.91 -20.07
N SER A 123 -9.27 17.41 -19.61
CA SER A 123 -8.90 17.47 -18.20
C SER A 123 -8.73 18.92 -17.73
N HIS A 124 -9.22 19.24 -16.53
CA HIS A 124 -9.02 20.55 -15.92
C HIS A 124 -7.53 20.93 -15.81
N LYS A 125 -6.62 19.94 -15.71
CA LYS A 125 -5.16 20.13 -15.71
C LYS A 125 -4.60 20.66 -17.04
N ASN A 126 -5.32 20.47 -18.13
CA ASN A 126 -4.92 20.94 -19.46
C ASN A 126 -5.48 22.32 -19.80
N ILE A 127 -6.43 22.84 -19.00
CA ILE A 127 -6.97 24.18 -19.18
C ILE A 127 -5.95 25.19 -18.66
N VAL A 128 -5.44 26.05 -19.55
CA VAL A 128 -4.49 27.09 -19.17
C VAL A 128 -5.23 28.25 -18.52
N LEU A 129 -5.09 28.40 -17.20
CA LEU A 129 -5.34 29.66 -16.49
C LEU A 129 -4.10 30.54 -16.70
N SER A 130 -4.31 31.83 -16.97
CA SER A 130 -3.35 32.79 -17.54
C SER A 130 -2.05 33.06 -16.75
N GLU A 131 -1.73 32.31 -15.68
CA GLU A 131 -0.60 32.59 -14.76
C GLU A 131 0.52 31.52 -14.73
N ASP A 132 0.47 30.47 -15.54
CA ASP A 132 1.23 29.22 -15.27
C ASP A 132 2.47 28.92 -16.16
N ILE A 133 3.01 29.88 -16.91
CA ILE A 133 4.18 29.65 -17.79
C ILE A 133 5.45 30.21 -17.14
N LYS A 134 6.21 29.37 -16.42
CA LYS A 134 7.61 29.65 -16.06
C LYS A 134 8.55 28.91 -17.03
N GLU A 135 9.38 29.66 -17.75
CA GLU A 135 10.43 29.14 -18.64
C GLU A 135 11.55 28.45 -17.82
N PRO A 136 12.03 27.24 -18.19
CA PRO A 136 13.13 26.59 -17.50
C PRO A 136 14.50 27.05 -18.01
N THR A 137 15.39 27.41 -17.08
CA THR A 137 16.81 27.70 -17.29
C THR A 137 17.59 26.41 -17.56
N VAL A 138 18.36 26.36 -18.65
CA VAL A 138 19.18 25.21 -19.07
C VAL A 138 20.42 25.08 -18.17
N VAL A 139 20.61 23.91 -17.56
CA VAL A 139 21.90 23.45 -17.04
C VAL A 139 22.26 22.17 -17.79
N ALA A 140 23.37 22.23 -18.54
CA ALA A 140 23.89 21.13 -19.34
C ALA A 140 24.62 20.12 -18.43
N GLU A 141 24.26 18.85 -18.52
CA GLU A 141 25.08 17.75 -18.02
C GLU A 141 25.43 16.80 -19.17
N ASN A 142 26.69 16.39 -19.15
CA ASN A 142 27.45 15.83 -20.26
C ASN A 142 26.98 14.44 -20.70
N ILE A 143 27.05 14.23 -22.01
CA ILE A 143 26.94 12.95 -22.70
C ILE A 143 28.16 12.08 -22.35
N LEU A 144 27.94 10.81 -22.01
CA LEU A 144 28.95 9.76 -22.04
C LEU A 144 28.36 8.46 -22.59
N ASP A 145 29.25 7.74 -23.25
CA ASP A 145 29.08 6.82 -24.38
C ASP A 145 28.25 5.54 -24.19
N VAL A 146 27.76 5.11 -25.36
CA VAL A 146 27.24 3.82 -25.78
C VAL A 146 28.21 2.67 -25.46
N ASN A 147 27.72 1.63 -24.76
CA ASN A 147 27.96 0.19 -25.04
C ASN A 147 27.34 -0.66 -23.92
N ASP A 148 26.20 -1.31 -24.18
CA ASP A 148 26.09 -2.77 -24.23
C ASP A 148 24.62 -3.20 -24.45
N ILE A 149 24.39 -3.77 -25.64
CA ILE A 149 23.16 -4.49 -25.97
C ILE A 149 23.39 -5.92 -25.48
N GLY A 150 22.80 -6.27 -24.34
CA GLY A 150 22.71 -7.65 -23.92
C GLY A 150 22.49 -7.82 -22.42
N GLU A 151 21.24 -7.72 -21.95
CA GLU A 151 20.70 -8.41 -20.76
C GLU A 151 19.26 -7.94 -20.40
N SER A 152 18.36 -7.81 -21.39
CA SER A 152 17.01 -7.24 -21.15
C SER A 152 16.02 -8.20 -20.45
N PHE A 153 16.46 -9.35 -19.94
CA PHE A 153 15.66 -10.23 -19.08
C PHE A 153 15.98 -10.11 -17.59
N ASP A 154 17.10 -9.46 -17.22
CA ASP A 154 17.50 -9.26 -15.83
C ASP A 154 17.30 -7.81 -15.35
N GLU A 155 17.25 -6.82 -16.24
CA GLU A 155 17.28 -5.39 -15.88
C GLU A 155 16.08 -4.86 -15.07
N THR A 156 14.85 -5.34 -15.33
CA THR A 156 13.67 -4.91 -14.56
C THR A 156 13.63 -5.56 -13.17
N ASN A 157 14.13 -6.78 -13.07
CA ASN A 157 14.26 -7.49 -11.80
C ASN A 157 15.43 -6.91 -10.99
N THR A 158 16.55 -6.55 -11.64
CA THR A 158 17.67 -5.87 -10.99
C THR A 158 17.31 -4.44 -10.62
N ASN A 159 16.51 -3.67 -11.35
CA ASN A 159 16.08 -2.33 -10.90
C ASN A 159 15.16 -2.37 -9.67
N VAL A 160 14.19 -3.28 -9.65
CA VAL A 160 13.33 -3.49 -8.47
C VAL A 160 14.15 -4.05 -7.30
N LYS A 161 15.03 -5.03 -7.55
CA LYS A 161 15.93 -5.62 -6.54
C LYS A 161 16.95 -4.60 -6.04
N ASN A 162 17.53 -3.78 -6.90
CA ASN A 162 18.46 -2.70 -6.56
C ASN A 162 17.76 -1.60 -5.77
N ARG A 163 16.49 -1.29 -6.08
CA ARG A 163 15.66 -0.41 -5.26
C ARG A 163 15.44 -0.97 -3.86
N TYR A 164 15.08 -2.24 -3.72
CA TYR A 164 14.94 -2.85 -2.40
C TYR A 164 16.27 -2.94 -1.65
N ILE A 165 17.37 -3.26 -2.34
CA ILE A 165 18.72 -3.28 -1.77
C ILE A 165 19.11 -1.88 -1.31
N ASN A 166 18.81 -0.83 -2.08
CA ASN A 166 19.06 0.56 -1.71
C ASN A 166 18.17 0.98 -0.53
N ASN A 167 16.89 0.62 -0.52
CA ASN A 167 16.00 0.84 0.62
C ASN A 167 16.49 0.10 1.89
N ILE A 168 16.99 -1.13 1.75
CA ILE A 168 17.60 -1.90 2.84
C ILE A 168 18.86 -1.20 3.34
N LYS A 169 19.71 -0.70 2.44
CA LYS A 169 20.94 0.05 2.79
C LYS A 169 20.61 1.36 3.51
N GLU A 170 19.67 2.14 2.98
CA GLU A 170 19.24 3.42 3.58
C GLU A 170 18.58 3.24 4.95
N ASN A 171 17.94 2.09 5.17
CA ASN A 171 17.27 1.76 6.43
C ASN A 171 18.02 0.69 7.24
N TRP A 172 19.32 0.47 6.98
CA TRP A 172 20.08 -0.63 7.59
C TRP A 172 20.16 -0.50 9.12
N ASN A 173 20.35 0.72 9.62
CA ASN A 173 20.36 1.02 11.05
C ASN A 173 19.04 0.59 11.72
N TYR A 174 17.92 0.71 11.00
CA TYR A 174 16.62 0.30 11.48
C TYR A 174 16.45 -1.22 11.48
N ILE A 175 16.83 -1.90 10.38
CA ILE A 175 16.80 -3.36 10.29
C ILE A 175 17.66 -3.94 11.43
N PHE A 176 18.85 -3.39 11.64
CA PHE A 176 19.74 -3.74 12.73
C PHE A 176 19.08 -3.55 14.10
N LEU A 177 18.46 -2.39 14.36
CA LEU A 177 17.73 -2.14 15.61
C LEU A 177 16.61 -3.15 15.84
N CYS A 178 15.83 -3.51 14.81
CA CYS A 178 14.80 -4.54 14.92
C CYS A 178 15.39 -5.91 15.28
N PHE A 179 16.49 -6.33 14.63
CA PHE A 179 17.19 -7.56 14.99
C PHE A 179 17.74 -7.52 16.41
N VAL A 180 18.26 -6.38 16.86
CA VAL A 180 18.71 -6.17 18.24
C VAL A 180 17.54 -6.29 19.21
N PHE A 181 16.38 -5.69 18.94
CA PHE A 181 15.22 -5.81 19.82
C PHE A 181 14.67 -7.24 19.88
N LEU A 182 14.61 -7.94 18.73
CA LEU A 182 14.21 -9.35 18.68
C LEU A 182 15.15 -10.23 19.51
N THR A 183 16.45 -10.09 19.29
CA THR A 183 17.47 -10.88 20.02
C THR A 183 17.50 -10.54 21.50
N LEU A 184 17.45 -9.25 21.88
CA LEU A 184 17.39 -8.80 23.26
C LEU A 184 16.14 -9.32 23.96
N GLY A 185 14.98 -9.29 23.29
CA GLY A 185 13.73 -9.85 23.79
C GLY A 185 13.86 -11.35 24.09
N SER A 186 14.40 -12.13 23.15
CA SER A 186 14.67 -13.55 23.36
C SER A 186 15.67 -13.81 24.49
N ILE A 187 16.71 -12.98 24.63
CA ILE A 187 17.68 -13.09 25.73
C ILE A 187 17.01 -12.80 27.07
N ILE A 188 16.19 -11.75 27.17
CA ILE A 188 15.44 -11.40 28.39
C ILE A 188 14.53 -12.58 28.78
N PHE A 189 13.78 -13.13 27.83
CA PHE A 189 12.90 -14.28 28.06
C PHE A 189 13.68 -15.48 28.58
N SER A 190 14.86 -15.74 28.00
CA SER A 190 15.75 -16.80 28.45
C SER A 190 16.32 -16.55 29.85
N ILE A 191 16.70 -15.31 30.20
CA ILE A 191 17.25 -14.96 31.52
C ILE A 191 16.21 -15.13 32.62
N TYR A 192 15.01 -14.60 32.39
CA TYR A 192 13.92 -14.67 33.37
C TYR A 192 13.16 -16.00 33.33
N ARG A 193 13.52 -16.92 32.42
CA ARG A 193 12.83 -18.19 32.17
C ARG A 193 11.32 -17.99 31.93
N ILE A 194 10.98 -16.93 31.21
CA ILE A 194 9.62 -16.60 30.80
C ILE A 194 9.44 -17.08 29.36
N SER A 195 8.46 -17.94 29.15
CA SER A 195 8.05 -18.36 27.81
C SER A 195 6.91 -17.48 27.28
N ALA A 196 6.66 -17.53 25.98
CA ALA A 196 5.49 -16.89 25.39
C ALA A 196 4.17 -17.45 25.96
N ILE A 197 4.13 -18.70 26.44
CA ILE A 197 2.95 -19.25 27.13
C ILE A 197 2.66 -18.49 28.40
N ASP A 198 3.68 -18.20 29.21
CA ASP A 198 3.51 -17.50 30.48
C ASP A 198 2.87 -16.12 30.26
N ILE A 199 3.28 -15.45 29.17
CA ILE A 199 2.69 -14.16 28.76
C ILE A 199 1.23 -14.34 28.32
N PHE A 200 0.93 -15.34 27.50
CA PHE A 200 -0.44 -15.60 27.06
C PHE A 200 -1.37 -15.93 28.25
N VAL A 201 -0.94 -16.79 29.16
CA VAL A 201 -1.68 -17.16 30.38
C VAL A 201 -1.85 -15.95 31.28
N LEU A 202 -0.81 -15.12 31.45
CA LEU A 202 -0.91 -13.86 32.18
C LEU A 202 -2.00 -12.95 31.58
N MET A 203 -1.99 -12.74 30.26
CA MET A 203 -2.98 -11.92 29.56
C MET A 203 -4.40 -12.46 29.73
N LYS A 204 -4.61 -13.77 29.57
CA LYS A 204 -5.90 -14.44 29.77
C LYS A 204 -6.41 -14.32 31.22
N ASN A 205 -5.51 -14.35 32.19
CA ASN A 205 -5.85 -14.31 33.62
C ASN A 205 -6.05 -12.90 34.18
N LEU A 206 -5.79 -11.84 33.40
CA LEU A 206 -6.17 -10.48 33.77
C LEU A 206 -7.68 -10.39 34.06
N SER A 207 -8.08 -9.42 34.89
CA SER A 207 -9.51 -9.15 35.09
C SER A 207 -10.14 -8.67 33.76
N PRO A 208 -11.43 -8.95 33.49
CA PRO A 208 -12.06 -8.52 32.24
C PRO A 208 -11.98 -7.01 32.03
N ALA A 209 -12.12 -6.23 33.12
CA ALA A 209 -12.00 -4.78 33.09
C ALA A 209 -10.58 -4.32 32.70
N LEU A 210 -9.54 -4.93 33.29
CA LEU A 210 -8.16 -4.57 33.00
C LEU A 210 -7.75 -4.97 31.58
N PHE A 211 -8.11 -6.19 31.14
CA PHE A 211 -7.83 -6.64 29.78
C PHE A 211 -8.53 -5.74 28.75
N SER A 212 -9.80 -5.38 28.98
CA SER A 212 -10.56 -4.48 28.12
C SER A 212 -9.94 -3.08 28.05
N PHE A 213 -9.59 -2.52 29.20
CA PHE A 213 -8.93 -1.22 29.27
C PHE A 213 -7.61 -1.21 28.50
N LEU A 214 -6.72 -2.18 28.76
CA LEU A 214 -5.41 -2.25 28.10
C LEU A 214 -5.54 -2.43 26.58
N THR A 215 -6.41 -3.34 26.14
CA THR A 215 -6.59 -3.63 24.71
C THR A 215 -7.12 -2.41 23.96
N LEU A 216 -8.13 -1.72 24.51
CA LEU A 216 -8.69 -0.50 23.90
C LEU A 216 -7.72 0.69 24.00
N PHE A 217 -7.01 0.83 25.12
CA PHE A 217 -6.01 1.88 25.29
C PHE A 217 -4.91 1.74 24.24
N ILE A 218 -4.38 0.54 24.03
CA ILE A 218 -3.36 0.27 23.03
C ILE A 218 -3.89 0.60 21.61
N ALA A 219 -5.13 0.23 21.28
CA ALA A 219 -5.74 0.56 20.00
C ALA A 219 -5.85 2.08 19.74
N VAL A 220 -6.31 2.85 20.75
CA VAL A 220 -6.47 4.31 20.68
C VAL A 220 -5.12 5.05 20.78
N SER A 221 -4.11 4.43 21.40
CA SER A 221 -2.80 5.05 21.62
C SER A 221 -2.13 5.52 20.32
N THR A 222 -2.40 4.83 19.20
CA THR A 222 -1.91 5.19 17.86
C THR A 222 -2.22 6.64 17.49
N VAL A 223 -3.44 7.10 17.77
CA VAL A 223 -3.88 8.49 17.54
C VAL A 223 -3.23 9.44 18.53
N LEU A 224 -3.18 9.07 19.82
CA LEU A 224 -2.55 9.90 20.85
C LEU A 224 -1.08 10.19 20.53
N PHE A 225 -0.32 9.16 20.14
CA PHE A 225 1.07 9.29 19.71
C PHE A 225 1.22 10.04 18.38
N GLY A 226 0.24 9.94 17.49
CA GLY A 226 0.16 10.75 16.27
C GLY A 226 0.01 12.25 16.53
N LEU A 227 -0.78 12.62 17.54
CA LEU A 227 -0.90 14.01 18.00
C LEU A 227 0.41 14.51 18.63
N ILE A 228 1.14 13.65 19.34
CA ILE A 228 2.48 13.98 19.84
C ILE A 228 3.46 14.18 18.68
N ASP A 229 3.45 13.30 17.67
CA ASP A 229 4.24 13.43 16.45
C ASP A 229 3.96 14.74 15.72
N THR A 230 2.69 15.14 15.67
CA THR A 230 2.26 16.45 15.14
C THR A 230 2.89 17.59 15.92
N GLY A 231 2.83 17.54 17.25
CA GLY A 231 3.46 18.55 18.12
C GLY A 231 4.97 18.66 17.88
N ILE A 232 5.66 17.52 17.72
CA ILE A 232 7.09 17.47 17.39
C ILE A 232 7.36 18.11 16.01
N ALA A 233 6.54 17.82 15.00
CA ALA A 233 6.69 18.40 13.66
C ALA A 233 6.58 19.93 13.70
N VAL A 234 5.54 20.45 14.37
CA VAL A 234 5.31 21.89 14.52
C VAL A 234 6.43 22.56 15.32
N PHE A 235 6.91 21.92 16.40
CA PHE A 235 8.03 22.44 17.18
C PHE A 235 9.31 22.55 16.34
N ILE A 236 9.64 21.51 15.56
CA ILE A 236 10.80 21.52 14.66
C ILE A 236 10.65 22.59 13.57
N TYR A 237 9.44 22.79 13.05
CA TYR A 237 9.18 23.83 12.06
C TYR A 237 9.40 25.24 12.66
N ASN A 238 8.81 25.53 13.82
CA ASN A 238 8.91 26.84 14.47
C ASN A 238 10.34 27.19 14.91
N THR A 239 11.13 26.18 15.30
CA THR A 239 12.55 26.41 15.67
C THR A 239 13.41 26.76 14.46
N LYS A 240 13.05 26.29 13.26
CA LYS A 240 13.77 26.59 12.01
C LYS A 240 13.29 27.87 11.33
N ASN A 241 12.00 28.17 11.42
CA ASN A 241 11.40 29.35 10.82
C ASN A 241 11.05 30.34 11.94
N SER A 242 11.91 31.33 12.14
CA SER A 242 11.75 32.40 13.14
C SER A 242 10.64 33.41 12.81
N SER A 243 9.85 33.17 11.76
CA SER A 243 8.68 33.97 11.40
C SER A 243 7.61 33.78 12.48
N TYR A 244 7.33 34.82 13.26
CA TYR A 244 6.26 34.89 14.28
C TYR A 244 4.83 34.85 13.71
N GLU A 245 4.65 34.30 12.50
CA GLU A 245 3.32 34.14 11.93
C GLU A 245 2.56 33.05 12.70
N LYS A 246 1.32 33.38 13.07
CA LYS A 246 0.44 32.45 13.74
C LYS A 246 0.01 31.38 12.74
N LEU A 247 0.41 30.13 12.99
CA LEU A 247 0.03 28.99 12.15
C LEU A 247 -1.48 28.75 12.19
N THR A 248 -2.07 28.56 11.02
CA THR A 248 -3.46 28.09 10.88
C THR A 248 -3.55 26.57 11.03
N TYR A 249 -4.77 26.04 11.19
CA TYR A 249 -4.97 24.58 11.22
C TYR A 249 -4.50 23.90 9.94
N LYS A 250 -4.69 24.55 8.78
CA LYS A 250 -4.19 24.05 7.49
C LYS A 250 -2.67 23.97 7.48
N ASP A 251 -1.99 24.98 8.03
CA ASP A 251 -0.52 24.96 8.11
C ASP A 251 -0.03 23.83 9.02
N ILE A 252 -0.69 23.60 10.16
CA ILE A 252 -0.37 22.48 11.05
C ILE A 252 -0.56 21.13 10.33
N TYR A 253 -1.65 20.97 9.56
CA TYR A 253 -1.88 19.78 8.74
C TYR A 253 -0.74 19.56 7.73
N MET A 254 -0.37 20.60 6.97
CA MET A 254 0.68 20.52 5.95
C MET A 254 2.05 20.22 6.58
N ILE A 255 2.39 20.89 7.68
CA ILE A 255 3.64 20.67 8.42
C ILE A 255 3.69 19.25 8.98
N ALA A 256 2.59 18.75 9.56
CA ALA A 256 2.54 17.41 10.12
C ALA A 256 2.69 16.33 9.05
N LYS A 257 2.02 16.50 7.90
CA LYS A 257 2.01 15.51 6.82
C LYS A 257 3.26 15.57 5.93
N TYR A 258 3.75 16.77 5.59
CA TYR A 258 4.80 16.98 4.59
C TYR A 258 6.10 17.60 5.13
N GLY A 259 6.09 18.05 6.39
CA GLY A 259 7.24 18.65 7.05
C GLY A 259 7.42 20.16 6.82
N ASP A 260 6.64 20.77 5.94
CA ASP A 260 6.64 22.20 5.60
C ASP A 260 5.25 22.60 5.07
N LYS A 261 4.96 23.90 4.99
CA LYS A 261 3.67 24.44 4.53
C LYS A 261 3.56 24.54 3.00
N ASP A 262 4.68 24.84 2.33
CA ASP A 262 4.68 25.21 0.91
C ASP A 262 5.39 24.19 0.02
N ARG A 263 6.16 23.27 0.61
CA ARG A 263 6.91 22.22 -0.10
C ARG A 263 6.89 20.89 0.63
N ILE A 264 7.24 19.82 -0.08
CA ILE A 264 7.42 18.50 0.53
C ILE A 264 8.89 18.34 0.94
N ILE A 265 9.14 18.13 2.22
CA ILE A 265 10.49 17.80 2.71
C ILE A 265 10.54 16.31 3.03
N GLN A 266 11.19 15.56 2.16
CA GLN A 266 11.36 14.11 2.32
C GLN A 266 11.99 13.78 3.68
N GLY A 267 11.40 12.80 4.37
CA GLY A 267 11.78 12.36 5.71
C GLY A 267 11.30 13.23 6.86
N ARG A 268 10.58 14.33 6.61
CA ARG A 268 10.11 15.25 7.67
C ARG A 268 8.63 15.12 8.01
N GLY A 269 7.80 14.55 7.13
CA GLY A 269 6.42 14.21 7.47
C GLY A 269 6.35 13.28 8.69
N ARG A 270 5.46 13.56 9.64
CA ARG A 270 5.35 12.81 10.90
C ARG A 270 3.99 12.18 11.16
N TYR A 271 2.89 12.82 10.75
CA TYR A 271 1.55 12.30 10.99
C TYR A 271 0.54 12.90 10.02
N ASP A 272 -0.43 12.11 9.55
CA ASP A 272 -1.53 12.61 8.73
C ASP A 272 -2.72 12.98 9.64
N LEU A 273 -3.06 14.27 9.63
CA LEU A 273 -4.17 14.82 10.42
C LEU A 273 -5.52 14.74 9.69
N GLY A 274 -5.58 14.05 8.53
CA GLY A 274 -6.80 13.88 7.75
C GLY A 274 -7.86 13.12 8.55
N ILE A 275 -9.03 13.73 8.74
CA ILE A 275 -10.11 13.16 9.57
C ILE A 275 -10.51 11.77 9.07
N SER A 276 -10.63 11.59 7.74
CA SER A 276 -10.96 10.30 7.13
C SER A 276 -9.92 9.23 7.45
N HIS A 277 -8.63 9.58 7.42
CA HIS A 277 -7.53 8.67 7.71
C HIS A 277 -7.48 8.28 9.19
N ILE A 278 -7.61 9.27 10.08
CA ILE A 278 -7.68 9.03 11.53
C ILE A 278 -8.88 8.14 11.86
N CYS A 279 -10.06 8.44 11.32
CA CYS A 279 -11.27 7.64 11.53
C CYS A 279 -11.08 6.21 11.02
N TYR A 280 -10.52 6.04 9.82
CA TYR A 280 -10.26 4.71 9.24
C TYR A 280 -9.26 3.91 10.10
N SER A 281 -8.13 4.51 10.47
CA SER A 281 -7.09 3.89 11.30
C SER A 281 -7.64 3.49 12.68
N LEU A 282 -8.34 4.40 13.35
CA LEU A 282 -8.97 4.15 14.64
C LEU A 282 -10.01 3.03 14.56
N PHE A 283 -10.86 3.05 13.52
CA PHE A 283 -11.86 2.02 13.29
C PHE A 283 -11.23 0.64 13.08
N CYS A 284 -10.16 0.56 12.28
CA CYS A 284 -9.41 -0.69 12.07
C CYS A 284 -8.81 -1.22 13.37
N ASN A 285 -8.19 -0.35 14.16
CA ASN A 285 -7.56 -0.72 15.43
C ASN A 285 -8.60 -1.18 16.47
N ILE A 286 -9.72 -0.45 16.59
CA ILE A 286 -10.82 -0.84 17.48
C ILE A 286 -11.46 -2.16 17.03
N THR A 287 -11.65 -2.38 15.72
CA THR A 287 -12.18 -3.65 15.21
C THR A 287 -11.29 -4.82 15.60
N GLY A 288 -9.97 -4.66 15.47
CA GLY A 288 -9.01 -5.64 15.96
C GLY A 288 -9.14 -5.85 17.47
N ALA A 289 -9.21 -4.78 18.26
CA ALA A 289 -9.34 -4.88 19.72
C ALA A 289 -10.61 -5.63 20.14
N LEU A 290 -11.75 -5.35 19.49
CA LEU A 290 -13.01 -6.03 19.73
C LEU A 290 -12.92 -7.53 19.41
N CYS A 291 -12.17 -7.91 18.37
CA CYS A 291 -11.89 -9.32 18.07
C CYS A 291 -11.12 -10.00 19.21
N ALA A 292 -10.05 -9.39 19.72
CA ALA A 292 -9.32 -9.91 20.88
C ALA A 292 -10.19 -10.01 22.13
N LEU A 293 -11.10 -9.04 22.35
CA LEU A 293 -12.03 -9.07 23.48
C LEU A 293 -13.04 -10.21 23.38
N ALA A 294 -13.62 -10.44 22.19
CA ALA A 294 -14.50 -11.57 21.96
C ALA A 294 -13.77 -12.90 22.21
N LEU A 295 -12.52 -13.00 21.75
CA LEU A 295 -11.70 -14.19 21.94
C LEU A 295 -11.35 -14.40 23.41
N TYR A 296 -10.96 -13.34 24.12
CA TYR A 296 -10.73 -13.37 25.56
C TYR A 296 -11.97 -13.90 26.31
N SER A 297 -13.16 -13.38 26.01
CA SER A 297 -14.42 -13.84 26.62
C SER A 297 -14.70 -15.32 26.31
N TYR A 298 -14.44 -15.75 25.07
CA TYR A 298 -14.57 -17.15 24.67
C TYR A 298 -13.60 -18.07 25.43
N LEU A 299 -12.31 -17.72 25.48
CA LEU A 299 -11.28 -18.47 26.19
C LEU A 299 -11.53 -18.55 27.69
N LYS A 300 -12.12 -17.49 28.28
CA LYS A 300 -12.47 -17.46 29.71
C LYS A 300 -13.65 -18.36 30.06
N ALA A 301 -14.56 -18.60 29.10
CA ALA A 301 -15.66 -19.53 29.28
C ALA A 301 -15.21 -21.01 29.24
N GLN A 302 -13.99 -21.30 28.79
CA GLN A 302 -13.44 -22.66 28.76
C GLN A 302 -12.76 -23.01 30.09
N GLY A 303 -13.47 -23.74 30.96
CA GLY A 303 -13.03 -24.01 32.34
C GLY A 303 -11.74 -24.82 32.50
N ASN A 304 -11.44 -25.76 31.61
CA ASN A 304 -10.26 -26.63 31.71
C ASN A 304 -9.10 -26.23 30.79
N LEU A 305 -9.21 -25.09 30.10
CA LEU A 305 -8.22 -24.67 29.12
C LEU A 305 -6.85 -24.39 29.77
N ASP A 306 -6.83 -23.76 30.94
CA ASP A 306 -5.57 -23.44 31.64
C ASP A 306 -4.83 -24.70 32.07
N THR A 307 -5.57 -25.69 32.59
CA THR A 307 -5.00 -27.01 32.93
C THR A 307 -4.47 -27.73 31.68
N PHE A 308 -5.18 -27.64 30.55
CA PHE A 308 -4.72 -28.21 29.29
C PHE A 308 -3.43 -27.56 28.79
N ILE A 309 -3.36 -26.22 28.79
CA ILE A 309 -2.18 -25.47 28.34
C ILE A 309 -0.97 -25.75 29.23
N LEU A 310 -1.16 -25.81 30.56
CA LEU A 310 -0.05 -26.01 31.51
C LEU A 310 0.39 -27.48 31.64
N SER A 311 -0.48 -28.43 31.32
CA SER A 311 -0.17 -29.87 31.42
C SER A 311 0.64 -30.41 30.23
N LYS A 312 0.66 -29.68 29.12
CA LYS A 312 1.39 -30.06 27.90
C LYS A 312 2.45 -29.01 27.61
N ASP A 313 3.70 -29.42 27.41
CA ASP A 313 4.83 -28.52 27.19
C ASP A 313 4.76 -27.85 25.80
N PHE A 314 3.85 -26.90 25.63
CA PHE A 314 3.66 -26.15 24.38
C PHE A 314 4.65 -24.98 24.24
N SER A 315 5.65 -24.88 25.11
CA SER A 315 6.54 -23.71 25.24
C SER A 315 7.23 -23.37 23.91
N ILE A 316 7.65 -24.39 23.17
CA ILE A 316 8.29 -24.24 21.87
C ILE A 316 7.33 -23.64 20.84
N VAL A 317 6.10 -24.18 20.76
CA VAL A 317 5.07 -23.72 19.82
C VAL A 317 4.72 -22.25 20.06
N ALA A 318 4.55 -21.86 21.33
CA ALA A 318 4.24 -20.48 21.70
C ALA A 318 5.37 -19.51 21.38
N ASN A 319 6.63 -19.90 21.61
CA ASN A 319 7.78 -19.07 21.30
C ASN A 319 7.92 -18.84 19.79
N ILE A 320 7.64 -19.88 19.00
CA ILE A 320 7.63 -19.78 17.53
C ILE A 320 6.51 -18.87 17.04
N ASP A 321 5.31 -19.00 17.61
CA ASP A 321 4.20 -18.12 17.28
C ASP A 321 4.53 -16.64 17.56
N LEU A 322 5.11 -16.34 18.73
CA LEU A 322 5.55 -14.99 19.06
C LEU A 322 6.60 -14.46 18.06
N ILE A 323 7.62 -15.25 17.73
CA ILE A 323 8.65 -14.85 16.76
C ILE A 323 8.00 -14.59 15.39
N PHE A 324 7.10 -15.46 14.96
CA PHE A 324 6.39 -15.32 13.70
C PHE A 324 5.57 -14.02 13.66
N VAL A 325 4.82 -13.71 14.73
CA VAL A 325 4.04 -12.46 14.82
C VAL A 325 4.95 -11.23 14.74
N LEU A 326 6.10 -11.25 15.41
CA LEU A 326 7.03 -10.12 15.36
C LEU A 326 7.64 -9.95 13.96
N ILE A 327 7.98 -11.05 13.27
CA ILE A 327 8.43 -11.02 11.87
C ILE A 327 7.33 -10.46 10.97
N LEU A 328 6.07 -10.90 11.15
CA LEU A 328 4.94 -10.44 10.37
C LEU A 328 4.71 -8.93 10.52
N VAL A 329 4.76 -8.42 11.76
CA VAL A 329 4.65 -6.99 12.05
C VAL A 329 5.81 -6.21 11.43
N PHE A 330 7.04 -6.71 11.58
CA PHE A 330 8.22 -6.10 10.98
C PHE A 330 8.10 -6.00 9.46
N VAL A 331 7.75 -7.10 8.79
CA VAL A 331 7.57 -7.13 7.33
C VAL A 331 6.48 -6.16 6.90
N ASN A 332 5.35 -6.11 7.62
CA ASN A 332 4.28 -5.15 7.35
C ASN A 332 4.79 -3.70 7.44
N SER A 333 5.48 -3.33 8.53
CA SER A 333 6.02 -1.98 8.68
C SER A 333 7.07 -1.65 7.63
N PHE A 334 8.00 -2.59 7.38
CA PHE A 334 9.06 -2.44 6.39
C PHE A 334 8.49 -2.12 5.01
N LEU A 335 7.46 -2.85 4.62
CA LEU A 335 6.79 -2.67 3.35
C LEU A 335 5.98 -1.37 3.26
N LEU A 336 5.53 -0.79 4.39
CA LEU A 336 4.79 0.47 4.43
C LEU A 336 5.68 1.70 4.27
N PHE A 337 6.85 1.76 4.90
CA PHE A 337 7.71 2.96 4.80
C PHE A 337 8.71 2.92 3.64
N THR A 338 8.89 1.79 2.96
CA THR A 338 9.71 1.66 1.74
C THR A 338 8.97 2.10 0.46
N ARG A 339 7.78 2.71 0.64
CA ARG A 339 7.01 3.39 -0.41
C ARG A 339 7.80 4.50 -1.08
N GLU A 340 7.54 4.72 -2.37
CA GLU A 340 8.14 5.84 -3.10
C GLU A 340 7.77 7.17 -2.46
N PRO A 341 8.73 8.07 -2.23
CA PRO A 341 8.46 9.36 -1.59
C PRO A 341 7.48 10.18 -2.43
N MET A 342 6.59 10.91 -1.76
CA MET A 342 5.69 11.83 -2.44
C MET A 342 6.45 12.98 -3.09
N LYS A 343 6.05 13.31 -4.32
CA LYS A 343 6.56 14.45 -5.09
C LYS A 343 5.58 15.62 -5.13
N ASP A 344 4.29 15.33 -5.06
CA ASP A 344 3.20 16.30 -5.13
C ASP A 344 2.28 16.21 -3.90
N PHE A 345 1.59 17.31 -3.59
CA PHE A 345 0.63 17.34 -2.49
C PHE A 345 -0.64 16.56 -2.85
N HIS A 346 -0.99 15.60 -2.00
CA HIS A 346 -2.20 14.81 -2.11
C HIS A 346 -2.97 14.75 -0.78
N ASP A 347 -4.16 15.34 -0.75
CA ASP A 347 -4.96 15.42 0.48
C ASP A 347 -5.40 14.03 0.98
N ILE A 348 -5.70 13.10 0.05
CA ILE A 348 -6.28 11.79 0.37
C ILE A 348 -5.20 10.71 0.58
N GLU A 349 -4.14 10.72 -0.22
CA GLU A 349 -3.10 9.69 -0.15
C GLU A 349 -2.23 9.91 1.09
N GLU A 350 -1.84 8.82 1.76
CA GLU A 350 -0.98 8.88 2.94
C GLU A 350 0.49 9.06 2.54
N ASN A 351 1.17 10.06 3.13
CA ASN A 351 2.58 10.30 2.86
C ASN A 351 3.45 9.20 3.50
N PRO A 352 4.28 8.46 2.73
CA PRO A 352 5.18 7.43 3.27
C PRO A 352 6.04 7.85 4.46
N ASP A 353 6.40 9.13 4.55
CA ASP A 353 7.18 9.65 5.66
C ASP A 353 6.46 9.58 7.01
N THR A 354 5.12 9.62 7.03
CA THR A 354 4.30 9.45 8.24
C THR A 354 4.29 7.99 8.72
N LEU A 355 4.61 7.04 7.85
CA LEU A 355 4.65 5.61 8.13
C LEU A 355 6.03 5.10 8.55
N LYS A 356 7.03 5.99 8.65
CA LYS A 356 8.36 5.63 9.13
C LYS A 356 8.29 5.16 10.59
N ILE A 357 9.02 4.10 10.91
CA ILE A 357 9.06 3.55 12.28
C ILE A 357 9.63 4.52 13.34
N THR A 358 10.29 5.60 12.93
CA THR A 358 10.73 6.66 13.87
C THR A 358 9.58 7.56 14.34
N ARG A 359 8.37 7.34 13.82
CA ARG A 359 7.15 8.02 14.25
C ARG A 359 6.53 7.23 15.41
N LEU A 360 6.14 7.96 16.45
CA LEU A 360 5.54 7.39 17.65
C LEU A 360 4.21 6.70 17.34
N SER A 361 3.41 7.29 16.43
CA SER A 361 2.16 6.68 15.94
C SER A 361 2.38 5.29 15.32
N VAL A 362 3.45 5.12 14.54
CA VAL A 362 3.81 3.85 13.89
C VAL A 362 4.31 2.84 14.92
N ILE A 363 5.15 3.26 15.87
CA ILE A 363 5.61 2.38 16.97
C ILE A 363 4.40 1.87 17.77
N ALA A 364 3.49 2.77 18.14
CA ALA A 364 2.27 2.42 18.86
C ALA A 364 1.39 1.45 18.06
N ASN A 365 1.25 1.67 16.75
CA ASN A 365 0.49 0.80 15.87
C ASN A 365 1.12 -0.60 15.76
N ASN A 366 2.44 -0.67 15.67
CA ASN A 366 3.15 -1.95 15.64
C ASN A 366 3.00 -2.73 16.95
N ILE A 367 3.05 -2.05 18.10
CA ILE A 367 2.77 -2.66 19.40
C ILE A 367 1.33 -3.18 19.44
N HIS A 368 0.37 -2.37 18.99
CA HIS A 368 -1.04 -2.77 18.91
C HIS A 368 -1.21 -4.04 18.07
N ILE A 369 -0.68 -4.06 16.85
CA ILE A 369 -0.78 -5.21 15.95
C ILE A 369 -0.08 -6.43 16.55
N ALA A 370 1.13 -6.27 17.11
CA ALA A 370 1.88 -7.38 17.71
C ALA A 370 1.12 -8.03 18.88
N VAL A 371 0.65 -7.23 19.85
CA VAL A 371 -0.10 -7.73 21.00
C VAL A 371 -1.40 -8.40 20.57
N ASN A 372 -2.12 -7.79 19.64
CA ASN A 372 -3.42 -8.26 19.20
C ASN A 372 -3.33 -9.54 18.37
N ILE A 373 -2.41 -9.59 17.39
CA ILE A 373 -2.18 -10.80 16.60
C ILE A 373 -1.67 -11.92 17.50
N PHE A 374 -0.68 -11.67 18.37
CA PHE A 374 -0.14 -12.70 19.28
C PHE A 374 -1.21 -13.31 20.19
N PHE A 375 -2.02 -12.47 20.86
CA PHE A 375 -3.10 -12.98 21.70
C PHE A 375 -4.14 -13.75 20.87
N SER A 376 -4.45 -13.26 19.67
CA SER A 376 -5.43 -13.88 18.78
C SER A 376 -4.95 -15.21 18.20
N SER A 377 -3.71 -15.29 17.70
CA SER A 377 -3.11 -16.51 17.15
C SER A 377 -3.02 -17.60 18.21
N MET A 378 -2.45 -17.29 19.37
CA MET A 378 -2.34 -18.22 20.49
C MET A 378 -3.71 -18.69 21.00
N GLY A 379 -4.65 -17.75 21.15
CA GLY A 379 -6.00 -18.07 21.61
C GLY A 379 -6.74 -19.00 20.64
N ILE A 380 -6.65 -18.73 19.34
CA ILE A 380 -7.24 -19.57 18.30
C ILE A 380 -6.56 -20.95 18.26
N LEU A 381 -5.22 -20.99 18.27
CA LEU A 381 -4.44 -22.22 18.26
C LEU A 381 -4.83 -23.13 19.44
N PHE A 382 -4.77 -22.62 20.67
CA PHE A 382 -5.11 -23.41 21.84
C PHE A 382 -6.58 -23.79 21.90
N SER A 383 -7.49 -22.93 21.41
CA SER A 383 -8.90 -23.29 21.27
C SER A 383 -9.07 -24.50 20.37
N PHE A 384 -8.41 -24.51 19.21
CA PHE A 384 -8.45 -25.65 18.29
C PHE A 384 -7.84 -26.91 18.92
N MET A 385 -6.63 -26.81 19.48
CA MET A 385 -5.95 -27.95 20.11
C MET A 385 -6.77 -28.53 21.26
N TYR A 386 -7.34 -27.68 22.11
CA TYR A 386 -8.19 -28.10 23.22
C TYR A 386 -9.45 -28.82 22.71
N GLY A 387 -10.18 -28.22 21.77
CA GLY A 387 -11.40 -28.83 21.24
C GLY A 387 -11.14 -30.14 20.49
N PHE A 388 -10.10 -30.20 19.65
CA PHE A 388 -9.71 -31.45 18.97
C PHE A 388 -9.17 -32.50 19.93
N SER A 389 -8.56 -32.13 21.06
CA SER A 389 -8.13 -33.12 22.07
C SER A 389 -9.32 -33.74 22.83
N SER A 390 -10.46 -33.05 22.85
CA SER A 390 -11.67 -33.44 23.58
C SER A 390 -12.82 -33.87 22.64
N TYR A 391 -12.54 -34.14 21.36
CA TYR A 391 -13.56 -34.39 20.32
C TYR A 391 -14.52 -35.55 20.64
N ASN A 392 -14.07 -36.52 21.46
CA ASN A 392 -14.90 -37.63 21.92
C ASN A 392 -16.02 -37.20 22.90
N VAL A 393 -15.94 -35.99 23.45
CA VAL A 393 -16.93 -35.38 24.33
C VAL A 393 -17.47 -34.14 23.63
N MET A 394 -18.35 -34.34 22.63
CA MET A 394 -18.95 -33.23 21.89
C MET A 394 -19.75 -32.31 22.82
N GLY A 395 -19.35 -31.05 22.87
CA GLY A 395 -20.00 -30.00 23.67
C GLY A 395 -20.90 -29.08 22.84
N ASN A 396 -21.55 -28.12 23.50
CA ASN A 396 -22.22 -27.01 22.82
C ASN A 396 -21.24 -25.86 22.59
N ILE A 397 -21.27 -25.26 21.39
CA ILE A 397 -20.41 -24.13 21.05
C ILE A 397 -20.91 -22.84 21.71
N SER A 398 -19.99 -22.08 22.31
CA SER A 398 -20.35 -20.78 22.92
C SER A 398 -20.73 -19.76 21.84
N PRO A 399 -21.80 -18.97 22.02
CA PRO A 399 -22.13 -17.84 21.14
C PRO A 399 -20.98 -16.83 20.98
N MET A 400 -20.06 -16.75 21.95
CA MET A 400 -18.89 -15.88 21.87
C MET A 400 -17.97 -16.27 20.70
N PHE A 401 -17.94 -17.55 20.31
CA PHE A 401 -17.17 -17.99 19.14
C PHE A 401 -17.71 -17.37 17.84
N CYS A 402 -19.03 -17.16 17.72
CA CYS A 402 -19.60 -16.42 16.58
C CYS A 402 -19.07 -14.99 16.53
N LEU A 403 -18.99 -14.31 17.68
CA LEU A 403 -18.46 -12.94 17.76
C LEU A 403 -16.97 -12.89 17.42
N VAL A 404 -16.18 -13.89 17.81
CA VAL A 404 -14.79 -14.04 17.39
C VAL A 404 -14.70 -14.09 15.86
N LEU A 405 -15.52 -14.91 15.21
CA LEU A 405 -15.52 -15.03 13.75
C LEU A 405 -15.96 -13.74 13.05
N ILE A 406 -17.03 -13.10 13.53
CA ILE A 406 -17.48 -11.81 13.01
C ILE A 406 -16.35 -10.76 13.14
N GLY A 407 -15.68 -10.71 14.30
CA GLY A 407 -14.55 -9.83 14.54
C GLY A 407 -13.39 -10.09 13.59
N LEU A 408 -12.98 -11.36 13.42
CA LEU A 408 -11.92 -11.77 12.51
C LEU A 408 -12.24 -11.38 11.07
N TYR A 409 -13.42 -11.75 10.56
CA TYR A 409 -13.81 -11.41 9.18
C TYR A 409 -13.92 -9.91 8.96
N SER A 410 -14.45 -9.17 9.94
CA SER A 410 -14.53 -7.71 9.86
C SER A 410 -13.12 -7.12 9.79
N TYR A 411 -12.21 -7.54 10.67
CA TYR A 411 -10.83 -7.07 10.67
C TYR A 411 -10.13 -7.34 9.34
N LEU A 412 -10.24 -8.56 8.80
CA LEU A 412 -9.63 -8.92 7.51
C LEU A 412 -10.24 -8.13 6.34
N TRP A 413 -11.55 -7.92 6.37
CA TRP A 413 -12.22 -7.15 5.33
C TRP A 413 -11.79 -5.68 5.36
N PHE A 414 -11.89 -5.03 6.52
CA PHE A 414 -11.54 -3.62 6.67
C PHE A 414 -10.07 -3.36 6.39
N SER A 415 -9.16 -4.22 6.85
CA SER A 415 -7.72 -4.03 6.69
C SER A 415 -7.19 -4.32 5.28
N SER A 416 -7.88 -5.14 4.48
CA SER A 416 -7.30 -5.66 3.23
C SER A 416 -8.20 -5.62 2.00
N THR A 417 -9.51 -5.79 2.12
CA THR A 417 -10.39 -5.94 0.93
C THR A 417 -11.44 -4.85 0.77
N SER A 418 -11.61 -4.00 1.78
CA SER A 418 -12.59 -2.91 1.74
C SER A 418 -12.19 -1.82 0.72
N PRO A 419 -13.17 -1.06 0.16
CA PRO A 419 -12.87 0.10 -0.67
C PRO A 419 -11.99 1.14 0.03
N TYR A 420 -12.11 1.26 1.36
CA TYR A 420 -11.28 2.12 2.20
C TYR A 420 -9.84 1.62 2.32
N ALA A 421 -9.63 0.30 2.41
CA ALA A 421 -8.29 -0.27 2.35
C ALA A 421 -7.61 0.02 1.02
N VAL A 422 -8.37 -0.02 -0.09
CA VAL A 422 -7.85 0.33 -1.42
C VAL A 422 -7.50 1.83 -1.51
N GLU A 423 -8.23 2.70 -0.84
CA GLU A 423 -8.03 4.16 -0.89
C GLU A 423 -6.91 4.63 0.05
N PHE A 424 -6.91 4.19 1.31
CA PHE A 424 -5.97 4.65 2.33
C PHE A 424 -4.78 3.73 2.54
N ASN A 425 -4.86 2.46 2.11
CA ASN A 425 -3.79 1.47 2.29
C ASN A 425 -3.60 0.57 1.06
N ALA A 426 -3.64 1.17 -0.13
CA ALA A 426 -3.68 0.47 -1.42
C ALA A 426 -2.63 -0.65 -1.54
N GLN A 427 -1.44 -0.49 -1.00
CA GLN A 427 -0.38 -1.49 -1.18
C GLN A 427 -0.53 -2.75 -0.33
N CYS A 428 -1.17 -2.65 0.84
CA CYS A 428 -1.51 -3.81 1.66
C CYS A 428 -2.91 -4.38 1.32
N ALA A 429 -3.63 -3.73 0.40
CA ALA A 429 -4.90 -4.24 -0.07
C ALA A 429 -4.72 -5.56 -0.81
N GLY A 430 -5.49 -6.59 -0.41
CA GLY A 430 -5.41 -7.94 -0.91
C GLY A 430 -4.36 -8.84 -0.22
N ALA A 431 -3.55 -8.33 0.70
CA ALA A 431 -2.58 -9.13 1.46
C ALA A 431 -3.22 -10.32 2.21
N PHE A 432 -4.44 -10.14 2.74
CA PHE A 432 -5.18 -11.17 3.49
C PHE A 432 -6.30 -11.81 2.67
N LEU A 433 -6.29 -11.64 1.35
CA LEU A 433 -7.37 -12.13 0.50
C LEU A 433 -7.61 -13.64 0.67
N LEU A 434 -6.55 -14.45 0.76
CA LEU A 434 -6.68 -15.90 0.90
C LEU A 434 -7.00 -16.34 2.33
N LEU A 435 -6.93 -15.45 3.32
CA LEU A 435 -7.11 -15.82 4.72
C LEU A 435 -8.59 -16.02 5.08
N ALA A 436 -9.50 -15.25 4.48
CA ALA A 436 -10.94 -15.40 4.71
C ALA A 436 -11.47 -16.81 4.34
N PRO A 437 -11.24 -17.36 3.13
CA PRO A 437 -11.69 -18.72 2.81
C PRO A 437 -10.96 -19.80 3.62
N PHE A 438 -9.70 -19.56 4.00
CA PHE A 438 -8.95 -20.46 4.88
C PHE A 438 -9.58 -20.55 6.27
N ILE A 439 -9.86 -19.41 6.92
CA ILE A 439 -10.52 -19.36 8.22
C ILE A 439 -11.89 -20.02 8.14
N ALA A 440 -12.67 -19.76 7.09
CA ALA A 440 -13.98 -20.39 6.90
C ALA A 440 -13.87 -21.92 6.86
N SER A 441 -12.86 -22.45 6.18
CA SER A 441 -12.64 -23.89 6.07
C SER A 441 -12.26 -24.51 7.41
N VAL A 442 -11.25 -23.95 8.09
CA VAL A 442 -10.74 -24.49 9.36
C VAL A 442 -11.78 -24.39 10.47
N THR A 443 -12.47 -23.26 10.58
CA THR A 443 -13.47 -23.04 11.64
C THR A 443 -14.74 -23.84 11.38
N SER A 444 -15.13 -24.08 10.11
CA SER A 444 -16.22 -25.00 9.79
C SER A 444 -15.86 -26.43 10.13
N LEU A 445 -14.65 -26.89 9.80
CA LEU A 445 -14.18 -28.22 10.16
C LEU A 445 -14.18 -28.43 11.67
N TYR A 446 -13.61 -27.46 12.42
CA TYR A 446 -13.61 -27.47 13.87
C TYR A 446 -15.03 -27.52 14.46
N THR A 447 -15.95 -26.72 13.89
CA THR A 447 -17.34 -26.69 14.34
C THR A 447 -18.03 -28.03 14.13
N ILE A 448 -17.83 -28.65 12.96
CA ILE A 448 -18.42 -29.94 12.59
C ILE A 448 -17.85 -31.09 13.45
N MET A 449 -16.54 -31.09 13.71
CA MET A 449 -15.87 -32.21 14.39
C MET A 449 -15.98 -32.16 15.92
N CYS A 450 -16.06 -30.96 16.51
CA CYS A 450 -15.91 -30.81 17.97
C CYS A 450 -17.21 -30.47 18.72
N PHE A 451 -18.30 -30.14 18.02
CA PHE A 451 -19.52 -29.64 18.67
C PHE A 451 -20.80 -30.28 18.16
N ASN A 452 -21.79 -30.35 19.05
CA ASN A 452 -23.13 -30.79 18.72
C ASN A 452 -23.90 -29.73 17.93
N ASN A 453 -24.85 -30.22 17.12
CA ASN A 453 -25.79 -29.36 16.41
C ASN A 453 -26.66 -28.59 17.41
N SER A 454 -26.57 -27.26 17.34
CA SER A 454 -27.19 -26.30 18.25
C SER A 454 -27.43 -24.98 17.51
N THR A 455 -28.18 -24.04 18.11
CA THR A 455 -28.40 -22.72 17.50
C THR A 455 -27.08 -21.99 17.23
N SER A 456 -26.14 -22.04 18.17
CA SER A 456 -24.83 -21.41 18.03
C SER A 456 -23.98 -22.11 16.96
N TYR A 457 -24.09 -23.43 16.82
CA TYR A 457 -23.46 -24.18 15.73
C TYR A 457 -23.93 -23.69 14.35
N MET A 458 -25.25 -23.54 14.17
CA MET A 458 -25.81 -23.06 12.91
C MET A 458 -25.42 -21.60 12.63
N MET A 459 -25.33 -20.76 13.67
CA MET A 459 -24.85 -19.38 13.54
C MET A 459 -23.40 -19.32 13.06
N VAL A 460 -22.50 -20.16 13.59
CA VAL A 460 -21.10 -20.21 13.16
C VAL A 460 -20.98 -20.57 11.69
N ILE A 461 -21.70 -21.60 11.25
CA ILE A 461 -21.73 -21.98 9.83
C ILE A 461 -22.30 -20.84 8.98
N GLY A 462 -23.38 -20.20 9.43
CA GLY A 462 -23.97 -19.04 8.75
C GLY A 462 -22.99 -17.87 8.59
N VAL A 463 -22.25 -17.52 9.64
CA VAL A 463 -21.21 -16.47 9.59
C VAL A 463 -20.14 -16.81 8.57
N ASN A 464 -19.64 -18.05 8.54
CA ASN A 464 -18.65 -18.49 7.57
C ASN A 464 -19.17 -18.40 6.13
N VAL A 465 -20.41 -18.82 5.87
CA VAL A 465 -21.03 -18.73 4.55
C VAL A 465 -21.16 -17.26 4.11
N ILE A 466 -21.67 -16.39 4.98
CA ILE A 466 -21.80 -14.96 4.68
C ILE A 466 -20.42 -14.35 4.40
N ALA A 467 -19.41 -14.67 5.20
CA ALA A 467 -18.06 -14.16 5.01
C ALA A 467 -17.47 -14.57 3.65
N VAL A 468 -17.66 -15.83 3.24
CA VAL A 468 -17.22 -16.33 1.92
C VAL A 468 -17.99 -15.64 0.79
N ILE A 469 -19.29 -15.40 0.95
CA ILE A 469 -20.09 -14.64 -0.04
C ILE A 469 -19.57 -13.21 -0.17
N VAL A 470 -19.36 -12.50 0.94
CA VAL A 470 -18.80 -11.13 0.95
C VAL A 470 -17.43 -11.12 0.28
N TRP A 471 -16.58 -12.09 0.58
CA TRP A 471 -15.27 -12.27 -0.04
C TRP A 471 -15.38 -12.50 -1.56
N LEU A 472 -16.29 -13.38 -2.03
CA LEU A 472 -16.57 -13.61 -3.44
C LEU A 472 -17.08 -12.34 -4.15
N VAL A 473 -17.98 -11.59 -3.51
CA VAL A 473 -18.47 -10.31 -4.04
C VAL A 473 -17.32 -9.33 -4.21
N CYS A 474 -16.44 -9.18 -3.21
CA CYS A 474 -15.28 -8.29 -3.30
C CYS A 474 -14.32 -8.68 -4.43
N LEU A 475 -14.20 -9.97 -4.75
CA LEU A 475 -13.41 -10.47 -5.88
C LEU A 475 -14.05 -10.19 -7.24
N ILE A 476 -15.37 -10.32 -7.34
CA ILE A 476 -16.11 -10.27 -8.61
C ILE A 476 -16.54 -8.83 -8.96
N TYR A 477 -16.68 -7.95 -7.96
CA TYR A 477 -17.20 -6.59 -8.15
C TYR A 477 -16.34 -5.76 -9.13
N LYS A 478 -17.00 -5.18 -10.15
CA LYS A 478 -16.38 -4.66 -11.38
C LYS A 478 -16.17 -3.13 -11.41
N GLU A 479 -16.28 -2.42 -10.30
CA GLU A 479 -16.10 -0.96 -10.30
C GLU A 479 -14.62 -0.49 -10.36
N GLU A 480 -14.43 0.81 -10.62
CA GLU A 480 -13.16 1.48 -10.92
C GLU A 480 -12.06 1.29 -9.84
N ARG A 481 -12.44 0.94 -8.60
CA ARG A 481 -11.53 0.67 -7.49
C ARG A 481 -11.16 -0.81 -7.40
N LYS A 482 -10.56 -1.35 -8.46
CA LYS A 482 -10.28 -2.79 -8.60
C LYS A 482 -9.24 -3.30 -7.60
N LEU A 483 -9.68 -4.12 -6.63
CA LEU A 483 -8.78 -4.93 -5.78
C LEU A 483 -7.80 -5.76 -6.63
N ALA A 484 -8.27 -6.35 -7.73
CA ALA A 484 -7.44 -7.11 -8.65
C ALA A 484 -6.34 -6.27 -9.34
N SER A 485 -6.61 -5.00 -9.65
CA SER A 485 -5.61 -4.09 -10.23
C SER A 485 -4.55 -3.73 -9.19
N VAL A 486 -4.99 -3.50 -7.96
CA VAL A 486 -4.12 -3.16 -6.84
C VAL A 486 -3.23 -4.35 -6.45
N MET A 487 -3.78 -5.56 -6.41
CA MET A 487 -3.01 -6.80 -6.21
C MET A 487 -2.02 -7.07 -7.34
N ARG A 488 -2.38 -6.78 -8.59
CA ARG A 488 -1.50 -6.95 -9.75
C ARG A 488 -0.31 -5.99 -9.71
N ASN A 489 -0.49 -4.81 -9.11
CA ASN A 489 0.56 -3.81 -8.94
C ASN A 489 1.43 -4.08 -7.71
N ASN A 490 0.92 -4.80 -6.69
CA ASN A 490 1.61 -5.07 -5.42
C ASN A 490 1.85 -6.58 -5.19
N LYS A 491 2.22 -7.33 -6.24
CA LYS A 491 2.37 -8.81 -6.21
C LYS A 491 3.29 -9.32 -5.10
N ILE A 492 4.36 -8.59 -4.81
CA ILE A 492 5.37 -8.98 -3.81
C ILE A 492 4.73 -9.09 -2.43
N TYR A 493 3.84 -8.17 -2.07
CA TYR A 493 3.15 -8.16 -0.78
C TYR A 493 2.33 -9.45 -0.64
N PHE A 494 1.50 -9.75 -1.63
CA PHE A 494 0.71 -10.98 -1.66
C PHE A 494 1.57 -12.25 -1.53
N TYR A 495 2.67 -12.35 -2.29
CA TYR A 495 3.57 -13.51 -2.23
C TYR A 495 4.26 -13.64 -0.87
N VAL A 496 4.71 -12.53 -0.27
CA VAL A 496 5.40 -12.53 1.02
C VAL A 496 4.45 -13.00 2.13
N TYR A 497 3.24 -12.44 2.23
CA TYR A 497 2.27 -12.87 3.24
C TYR A 497 1.84 -14.32 3.06
N ALA A 498 1.59 -14.76 1.82
CA ALA A 498 1.26 -16.15 1.54
C ALA A 498 2.41 -17.11 1.91
N SER A 499 3.65 -16.75 1.56
CA SER A 499 4.84 -17.56 1.86
C SER A 499 5.12 -17.63 3.36
N LEU A 500 4.99 -16.52 4.08
CA LEU A 500 5.13 -16.48 5.53
C LEU A 500 4.09 -17.38 6.21
N LEU A 501 2.85 -17.35 5.75
CA LEU A 501 1.78 -18.19 6.29
C LEU A 501 2.05 -19.68 6.04
N VAL A 502 2.48 -20.05 4.82
CA VAL A 502 2.87 -21.44 4.51
C VAL A 502 4.06 -21.88 5.37
N LEU A 503 5.08 -21.03 5.52
CA LEU A 503 6.25 -21.32 6.35
C LEU A 503 5.85 -21.56 7.81
N PHE A 504 4.96 -20.73 8.36
CA PHE A 504 4.42 -20.90 9.71
C PHE A 504 3.77 -22.27 9.88
N PHE A 505 2.90 -22.67 8.94
CA PHE A 505 2.26 -23.99 8.99
C PHE A 505 3.27 -25.14 8.89
N ILE A 506 4.29 -25.04 8.02
CA ILE A 506 5.32 -26.07 7.91
C ILE A 506 6.06 -26.21 9.23
N ILE A 507 6.53 -25.10 9.81
CA ILE A 507 7.27 -25.11 11.08
C ILE A 507 6.40 -25.69 12.20
N LEU A 508 5.12 -25.33 12.25
CA LEU A 508 4.17 -25.83 13.25
C LEU A 508 3.91 -27.34 13.12
N ASN A 509 3.94 -27.91 11.91
CA ASN A 509 3.74 -29.35 11.68
C ASN A 509 5.02 -30.19 11.83
N CYS A 510 6.20 -29.57 11.80
CA CYS A 510 7.48 -30.25 11.99
C CYS A 510 7.87 -30.43 13.47
N ILE A 511 7.07 -29.89 14.39
CA ILE A 511 7.24 -29.91 15.85
C ILE A 511 6.07 -30.68 16.45
#